data_AF-A0AA88IRQ3-F1
#
_entry.id   AF-A0AA88IRQ3-F1
#
_cell.length_a   1.000
_cell.length_b   1.000
_cell.length_c   1.000
_cell.angle_alpha   90.00
_cell.angle_beta   90.00
_cell.angle_gamma   90.00
#
_symmetry.space_group_name_H-M   'P 1'
#
loop_
_entity.id
_entity.type
_entity.pdbx_description
1 polymer ?
#
loop_
_entity_poly.entity_id
_entity_poly.type
_entity_poly.pdbx_seq_one_letter_code
_entity_poly.pdbx_strand_id
1 'polypeptide(L)'
;MENKKLNQALDLVKQAEKYLKTSLLKWRPDYDSAAHAYSEAATCFRNAKAYSQCQEALQKASQCHKQTGALFSAAKCIDQVIAIAKDLNQFDVIPDLAHKACNLYLEYGAPDTAAISLDKAAKAIANDLPEEAMKLYIRAADVVDTEERPRDAAEYIGKAARSMVTLKKYEDATKAILKEMGHHQTAGNTPALGRCTVALVLVVLAQEDVIEAKKMFEQWGSTCDSEEIYSLSQIIQGYEEDDPDLVKQGLSSSFIRSMDVAYAKLARDLSLPNVTQATSSEKPDKVEPPIVQSPIEEDEDNELDRLEAKMNAMRAQEEIGNEEKNYTKEDEEEEELDLK
;
A
#
# COMPACT_ATOMS: atom_id res chain seq x y z
N MET A 1 -9.67 -19.69 36.95
CA MET A 1 -9.74 -18.21 36.77
C MET A 1 -10.59 -17.83 35.57
N GLU A 2 -10.48 -18.55 34.45
CA GLU A 2 -11.27 -18.32 33.21
C GLU A 2 -12.79 -18.27 33.46
N ASN A 3 -13.38 -19.25 34.17
CA ASN A 3 -14.81 -19.26 34.49
C ASN A 3 -15.29 -18.04 35.31
N LYS A 4 -14.44 -17.49 36.19
CA LYS A 4 -14.77 -16.28 36.97
C LYS A 4 -14.84 -15.05 36.07
N LYS A 5 -13.92 -14.95 35.10
CA LYS A 5 -13.90 -13.85 34.12
C LYS A 5 -15.02 -13.95 33.10
N LEU A 6 -15.37 -15.17 32.69
CA LEU A 6 -16.52 -15.41 31.82
C LEU A 6 -17.84 -15.00 32.50
N ASN A 7 -18.07 -15.42 33.74
CA ASN A 7 -19.28 -15.03 34.48
C ASN A 7 -19.34 -13.51 34.72
N GLN A 8 -18.20 -12.89 35.07
CA GLN A 8 -18.10 -11.44 35.19
C GLN A 8 -18.50 -10.73 33.88
N ALA A 9 -18.03 -11.23 32.73
CA ALA A 9 -18.37 -10.67 31.42
C ALA A 9 -19.88 -10.77 31.13
N LEU A 10 -20.50 -11.92 31.43
CA LEU A 10 -21.94 -12.12 31.23
C LEU A 10 -22.80 -11.19 32.10
N ASP A 11 -22.37 -10.91 33.33
CA ASP A 11 -23.06 -9.97 34.21
C ASP A 11 -22.94 -8.52 33.71
N LEU A 12 -21.77 -8.15 33.18
CA LEU A 12 -21.56 -6.85 32.53
C LEU A 12 -22.43 -6.69 31.27
N VAL A 13 -22.59 -7.75 30.47
CA VAL A 13 -23.52 -7.74 29.31
C VAL A 13 -24.96 -7.51 29.76
N LYS A 14 -25.44 -8.22 30.78
CA LYS A 14 -26.78 -8.00 31.34
C LYS A 14 -26.96 -6.58 31.87
N GLN A 15 -25.93 -6.02 32.49
CA GLN A 15 -25.94 -4.64 32.96
C GLN A 15 -26.03 -3.65 31.79
N ALA A 16 -25.26 -3.87 30.72
CA ALA A 16 -25.33 -3.08 29.50
C ALA A 16 -26.74 -3.12 28.87
N GLU A 17 -27.34 -4.30 28.76
CA GLU A 17 -28.72 -4.45 28.28
C GLU A 17 -29.74 -3.74 29.18
N LYS A 18 -29.52 -3.70 30.50
CA LYS A 18 -30.36 -2.92 31.42
C LYS A 18 -30.23 -1.42 31.18
N TYR A 19 -29.04 -0.91 30.85
CA TYR A 19 -28.87 0.49 30.48
C TYR A 19 -29.59 0.85 29.17
N LEU A 20 -29.70 -0.11 28.24
CA LEU A 20 -30.41 0.10 26.99
C LEU A 20 -31.94 0.07 27.12
N LYS A 21 -32.49 -0.55 28.18
CA LYS A 21 -33.94 -0.59 28.40
C LYS A 21 -34.49 0.79 28.75
N THR A 22 -35.58 1.15 28.07
CA THR A 22 -36.41 2.30 28.40
C THR A 22 -37.50 1.89 29.39
N SER A 23 -38.02 2.86 30.14
CA SER A 23 -39.10 2.67 31.12
C SER A 23 -39.99 3.91 31.13
N LEU A 24 -41.14 3.86 31.81
CA LEU A 24 -42.07 4.99 31.94
C LEU A 24 -41.41 6.29 32.45
N LEU A 25 -40.28 6.19 33.16
CA LEU A 25 -39.48 7.32 33.63
C LEU A 25 -38.22 7.60 32.77
N LYS A 26 -37.80 6.65 31.93
CA LYS A 26 -36.58 6.72 31.09
C LYS A 26 -36.94 6.54 29.62
N TRP A 27 -37.11 7.66 28.93
CA TRP A 27 -37.55 7.71 27.53
C TRP A 27 -36.43 7.51 26.52
N ARG A 28 -35.16 7.63 26.94
CA ARG A 28 -33.98 7.40 26.08
C ARG A 28 -33.04 6.36 26.71
N PRO A 29 -32.56 5.37 25.94
CA PRO A 29 -31.51 4.47 26.38
C PRO A 29 -30.26 5.21 26.87
N ASP A 30 -29.57 4.64 27.86
CA ASP A 30 -28.27 5.17 28.30
C ASP A 30 -27.17 4.43 27.54
N TYR A 31 -26.87 4.96 26.34
CA TYR A 31 -25.87 4.38 25.45
C TYR A 31 -24.45 4.54 25.96
N ASP A 32 -24.17 5.58 26.75
CA ASP A 32 -22.83 5.85 27.27
C ASP A 32 -22.42 4.79 28.30
N SER A 33 -23.29 4.58 29.31
CA SER A 33 -23.09 3.51 30.30
C SER A 33 -23.10 2.12 29.67
N ALA A 34 -23.95 1.90 28.66
CA ALA A 34 -23.99 0.63 27.95
C ALA A 34 -22.68 0.36 27.18
N ALA A 35 -22.13 1.36 26.49
CA ALA A 35 -20.88 1.23 25.75
C ALA A 35 -19.70 0.88 26.65
N HIS A 36 -19.60 1.55 27.81
CA HIS A 36 -18.59 1.24 28.83
C HIS A 36 -18.74 -0.20 29.36
N ALA A 37 -19.94 -0.61 29.74
CA ALA A 37 -20.19 -1.97 30.23
C ALA A 37 -19.88 -3.05 29.17
N TYR A 38 -20.23 -2.83 27.90
CA TYR A 38 -19.86 -3.75 26.82
C TYR A 38 -18.35 -3.80 26.57
N SER A 39 -17.64 -2.68 26.66
CA SER A 39 -16.18 -2.62 26.48
C SER A 39 -15.44 -3.36 27.61
N GLU A 40 -15.91 -3.23 28.85
CA GLU A 40 -15.39 -4.00 29.98
C GLU A 40 -15.70 -5.49 29.84
N ALA A 41 -16.91 -5.84 29.39
CA ALA A 41 -17.30 -7.22 29.11
C ALA A 41 -16.39 -7.83 28.04
N ALA A 42 -16.12 -7.12 26.94
CA ALA A 42 -15.20 -7.54 25.89
C ALA A 42 -13.79 -7.84 26.42
N THR A 43 -13.27 -6.97 27.29
CA THR A 43 -11.97 -7.19 27.95
C THR A 43 -11.98 -8.48 28.79
N CYS A 44 -13.08 -8.73 29.52
CA CYS A 44 -13.23 -9.96 30.29
C CYS A 44 -13.37 -11.21 29.40
N PHE A 45 -14.12 -11.15 28.30
CA PHE A 45 -14.24 -12.22 27.32
C PHE A 45 -12.89 -12.52 26.65
N ARG A 46 -12.13 -11.50 26.27
CA ARG A 46 -10.77 -11.66 25.71
C ARG A 46 -9.85 -12.40 26.68
N ASN A 47 -9.85 -12.01 27.95
CA ASN A 47 -9.05 -12.67 28.99
C ASN A 47 -9.50 -14.12 29.28
N ALA A 48 -10.77 -14.43 29.03
CA ALA A 48 -11.31 -15.78 29.13
C ALA A 48 -11.17 -16.60 27.83
N LYS A 49 -10.49 -16.06 26.80
CA LYS A 49 -10.36 -16.66 25.44
C LYS A 49 -11.70 -16.93 24.74
N ALA A 50 -12.74 -16.23 25.18
CA ALA A 50 -14.09 -16.26 24.62
C ALA A 50 -14.18 -15.27 23.44
N TYR A 51 -13.41 -15.52 22.38
CA TYR A 51 -13.21 -14.56 21.28
C TYR A 51 -14.49 -14.21 20.51
N SER A 52 -15.38 -15.17 20.26
CA SER A 52 -16.67 -14.91 19.60
C SER A 52 -17.57 -13.95 20.42
N GLN A 53 -17.65 -14.16 21.74
CA GLN A 53 -18.43 -13.30 22.63
C GLN A 53 -17.75 -11.93 22.81
N CYS A 54 -16.42 -11.89 22.79
CA CYS A 54 -15.65 -10.65 22.77
C CYS A 54 -16.00 -9.81 21.53
N GLN A 55 -16.00 -10.41 20.35
CA GLN A 55 -16.36 -9.78 19.08
C GLN A 55 -17.77 -9.18 19.13
N GLU A 56 -18.77 -9.95 19.59
CA GLU A 56 -20.15 -9.47 19.74
C GLU A 56 -20.25 -8.29 20.72
N ALA A 57 -19.59 -8.38 21.87
CA ALA A 57 -19.57 -7.32 22.87
C ALA A 57 -18.94 -6.03 22.32
N LEU A 58 -17.84 -6.12 21.57
CA LEU A 58 -17.19 -4.96 20.93
C LEU A 58 -18.04 -4.34 19.83
N GLN A 59 -18.75 -5.14 19.03
CA GLN A 59 -19.67 -4.63 18.02
C GLN A 59 -20.83 -3.87 18.69
N LYS A 60 -21.39 -4.40 19.79
CA LYS A 60 -22.42 -3.70 20.57
C LYS A 60 -21.88 -2.42 21.22
N ALA A 61 -20.66 -2.45 21.76
CA ALA A 61 -19.99 -1.25 22.29
C ALA A 61 -19.82 -0.17 21.21
N SER A 62 -19.34 -0.55 20.03
CA SER A 62 -19.18 0.35 18.87
C SER A 62 -20.51 1.00 18.49
N GLN A 63 -21.59 0.20 18.38
CA GLN A 63 -22.92 0.71 18.06
C GLN A 63 -23.40 1.72 19.12
N CYS A 64 -23.22 1.43 20.41
CA CYS A 64 -23.59 2.35 21.49
C CYS A 64 -22.77 3.66 21.41
N HIS A 65 -21.46 3.60 21.18
CA HIS A 65 -20.62 4.79 20.98
C HIS A 65 -21.05 5.62 19.77
N LYS A 66 -21.50 5.00 18.67
CA LYS A 66 -22.08 5.73 17.53
C LYS A 66 -23.35 6.49 17.92
N GLN A 67 -24.21 5.90 18.75
CA GLN A 67 -25.45 6.55 19.20
C GLN A 67 -25.18 7.77 20.10
N THR A 68 -24.04 7.81 20.80
CA THR A 68 -23.65 8.96 21.62
C THR A 68 -22.83 10.01 20.85
N GLY A 69 -22.46 9.74 19.58
CA GLY A 69 -21.57 10.59 18.80
C GLY A 69 -20.08 10.41 19.14
N ALA A 70 -19.71 9.44 19.97
CA ALA A 70 -18.33 9.12 20.31
C ALA A 70 -17.65 8.30 19.19
N LEU A 71 -17.53 8.88 17.99
CA LEU A 71 -17.10 8.20 16.76
C LEU A 71 -15.70 7.58 16.88
N PHE A 72 -14.75 8.27 17.49
CA PHE A 72 -13.40 7.74 17.70
C PHE A 72 -13.40 6.46 18.55
N SER A 73 -14.17 6.43 19.63
CA SER A 73 -14.32 5.25 20.49
C SER A 73 -15.04 4.11 19.75
N ALA A 74 -16.03 4.45 18.92
CA ALA A 74 -16.70 3.47 18.07
C ALA A 74 -15.74 2.82 17.06
N ALA A 75 -14.89 3.62 16.40
CA ALA A 75 -13.87 3.14 15.48
C ALA A 75 -12.84 2.24 16.19
N LYS A 76 -12.38 2.67 17.37
CA LYS A 76 -11.44 1.88 18.19
C LYS A 76 -12.02 0.52 18.60
N CYS A 77 -13.33 0.43 18.84
CA CYS A 77 -13.98 -0.86 19.07
C CYS A 77 -13.93 -1.75 17.83
N ILE A 78 -14.10 -1.19 16.63
CA ILE A 78 -13.98 -1.94 15.36
C ILE A 78 -12.53 -2.41 15.14
N ASP A 79 -11.52 -1.57 15.42
CA ASP A 79 -10.11 -1.99 15.38
C ASP A 79 -9.83 -3.19 16.30
N GLN A 80 -10.44 -3.21 17.49
CA GLN A 80 -10.35 -4.36 18.38
C GLN A 80 -11.07 -5.58 17.79
N VAL A 81 -12.22 -5.39 17.13
CA VAL A 81 -12.91 -6.48 16.41
C VAL A 81 -12.02 -7.05 15.30
N ILE A 82 -11.29 -6.22 14.54
CA ILE A 82 -10.34 -6.69 13.52
C ILE A 82 -9.27 -7.58 14.14
N ALA A 83 -8.69 -7.18 15.28
CA ALA A 83 -7.71 -8.00 15.98
C ALA A 83 -8.28 -9.35 16.44
N ILE A 84 -9.54 -9.37 16.90
CA ILE A 84 -10.22 -10.60 17.32
C ILE A 84 -10.60 -11.47 16.11
N ALA A 85 -11.03 -10.87 15.00
CA ALA A 85 -11.33 -11.57 13.75
C ALA A 85 -10.08 -12.27 13.21
N LYS A 86 -8.91 -11.61 13.30
CA LYS A 86 -7.61 -12.23 13.00
C LYS A 86 -7.34 -13.44 13.90
N ASP A 87 -7.52 -13.31 15.22
CA ASP A 87 -7.31 -14.41 16.18
C ASP A 87 -8.27 -15.61 15.92
N LEU A 88 -9.44 -15.34 15.31
CA LEU A 88 -10.44 -16.33 14.91
C LEU A 88 -10.25 -16.88 13.48
N ASN A 89 -9.21 -16.43 12.75
CA ASN A 89 -8.99 -16.72 11.32
C ASN A 89 -10.18 -16.34 10.42
N GLN A 90 -10.93 -15.30 10.81
CA GLN A 90 -12.02 -14.74 10.02
C GLN A 90 -11.47 -13.60 9.14
N PHE A 91 -10.61 -13.93 8.18
CA PHE A 91 -9.95 -12.92 7.35
C PHE A 91 -10.92 -12.20 6.40
N ASP A 92 -11.94 -12.91 5.90
CA ASP A 92 -12.91 -12.39 4.92
C ASP A 92 -13.69 -11.15 5.41
N VAL A 93 -13.89 -11.01 6.73
CA VAL A 93 -14.64 -9.88 7.30
C VAL A 93 -13.76 -8.66 7.62
N ILE A 94 -12.43 -8.81 7.61
CA ILE A 94 -11.49 -7.76 8.01
C ILE A 94 -11.55 -6.55 7.06
N PRO A 95 -11.59 -6.69 5.72
CA PRO A 95 -11.68 -5.55 4.81
C PRO A 95 -12.89 -4.65 5.11
N ASP A 96 -14.07 -5.25 5.24
CA ASP A 96 -15.32 -4.53 5.56
C ASP A 96 -15.23 -3.79 6.90
N LEU A 97 -14.63 -4.42 7.91
CA LEU A 97 -14.43 -3.79 9.22
C LEU A 97 -13.43 -2.65 9.13
N ALA A 98 -12.35 -2.80 8.38
CA ALA A 98 -11.33 -1.79 8.19
C ALA A 98 -11.90 -0.55 7.48
N HIS A 99 -12.71 -0.73 6.43
CA HIS A 99 -13.42 0.37 5.79
C HIS A 99 -14.39 1.09 6.74
N LYS A 100 -15.13 0.34 7.58
CA LYS A 100 -16.01 0.94 8.59
C LYS A 100 -15.23 1.74 9.65
N ALA A 101 -14.10 1.21 10.12
CA ALA A 101 -13.24 1.91 11.08
C ALA A 101 -12.66 3.19 10.46
N CYS A 102 -12.13 3.09 9.23
CA CYS A 102 -11.63 4.23 8.47
C CYS A 102 -12.67 5.34 8.34
N ASN A 103 -13.90 5.02 7.91
CA ASN A 103 -14.94 6.03 7.74
C ASN A 103 -15.29 6.73 9.07
N LEU A 104 -15.37 5.99 10.19
CA LEU A 104 -15.61 6.59 11.50
C LEU A 104 -14.46 7.50 11.95
N TYR A 105 -13.20 7.12 11.66
CA TYR A 105 -12.05 7.97 11.95
C TYR A 105 -12.04 9.24 11.08
N LEU A 106 -12.41 9.14 9.81
CA LEU A 106 -12.54 10.29 8.92
C LEU A 106 -13.68 11.22 9.36
N GLU A 107 -14.85 10.69 9.69
CA GLU A 107 -15.98 11.46 10.23
C GLU A 107 -15.63 12.17 11.54
N TYR A 108 -14.75 11.58 12.36
CA TYR A 108 -14.23 12.21 13.57
C TYR A 108 -13.17 13.30 13.28
N GLY A 109 -12.53 13.28 12.11
CA GLY A 109 -11.42 14.17 11.76
C GLY A 109 -10.03 13.64 12.14
N ALA A 110 -9.83 12.32 12.12
CA ALA A 110 -8.54 11.68 12.41
C ALA A 110 -8.04 10.82 11.22
N PRO A 111 -7.68 11.43 10.07
CA PRO A 111 -7.20 10.71 8.88
C PRO A 111 -5.95 9.87 9.15
N ASP A 112 -5.03 10.34 10.01
CA ASP A 112 -3.82 9.58 10.40
C ASP A 112 -4.17 8.24 11.03
N THR A 113 -5.15 8.25 11.93
CA THR A 113 -5.59 7.04 12.62
C THR A 113 -6.36 6.13 11.66
N ALA A 114 -7.11 6.71 10.72
CA ALA A 114 -7.78 5.96 9.66
C ALA A 114 -6.78 5.19 8.78
N ALA A 115 -5.74 5.85 8.29
CA ALA A 115 -4.70 5.23 7.46
C ALA A 115 -3.92 4.14 8.23
N ILE A 116 -3.57 4.39 9.50
CA ILE A 116 -2.91 3.40 10.36
C ILE A 116 -3.81 2.18 10.62
N SER A 117 -5.12 2.37 10.78
CA SER A 117 -6.08 1.28 10.93
C SER A 117 -6.14 0.41 9.67
N LEU A 118 -6.21 1.03 8.49
CA LEU A 118 -6.16 0.33 7.19
C LEU A 118 -4.85 -0.44 7.00
N ASP A 119 -3.70 0.16 7.32
CA ASP A 119 -2.38 -0.49 7.22
C ASP A 119 -2.29 -1.74 8.11
N LYS A 120 -2.80 -1.66 9.35
CA LYS A 120 -2.83 -2.81 10.26
C LYS A 120 -3.74 -3.92 9.75
N ALA A 121 -4.90 -3.57 9.18
CA ALA A 121 -5.82 -4.53 8.60
C ALA A 121 -5.22 -5.20 7.35
N ALA A 122 -4.61 -4.42 6.46
CA ALA A 122 -3.91 -4.92 5.27
C ALA A 122 -2.81 -5.93 5.65
N LYS A 123 -1.95 -5.58 6.63
CA LYS A 123 -0.92 -6.49 7.16
C LYS A 123 -1.49 -7.77 7.78
N ALA A 124 -2.70 -7.71 8.34
CA ALA A 124 -3.34 -8.87 8.94
C ALA A 124 -3.82 -9.89 7.91
N ILE A 125 -4.16 -9.44 6.69
CA ILE A 125 -4.71 -10.29 5.63
C ILE A 125 -3.76 -10.47 4.44
N ALA A 126 -2.58 -9.87 4.44
CA ALA A 126 -1.68 -9.86 3.27
C ALA A 126 -1.29 -11.24 2.74
N ASN A 127 -1.23 -12.27 3.62
CA ASN A 127 -0.91 -13.63 3.21
C ASN A 127 -2.13 -14.40 2.69
N ASP A 128 -3.30 -14.15 3.27
CA ASP A 128 -4.53 -14.91 3.02
C ASP A 128 -5.37 -14.29 1.89
N LEU A 129 -5.44 -12.96 1.84
CA LEU A 129 -6.22 -12.16 0.89
C LEU A 129 -5.34 -11.01 0.32
N PRO A 130 -4.32 -11.31 -0.49
CA PRO A 130 -3.36 -10.32 -0.99
C PRO A 130 -4.01 -9.20 -1.84
N GLU A 131 -5.06 -9.52 -2.61
CA GLU A 131 -5.77 -8.51 -3.40
C GLU A 131 -6.54 -7.51 -2.53
N GLU A 132 -7.18 -7.98 -1.45
CA GLU A 132 -7.89 -7.11 -0.51
C GLU A 132 -6.89 -6.29 0.31
N ALA A 133 -5.75 -6.86 0.71
CA ALA A 133 -4.67 -6.12 1.36
C ALA A 133 -4.16 -4.96 0.49
N MET A 134 -3.97 -5.21 -0.81
CA MET A 134 -3.58 -4.19 -1.78
C MET A 134 -4.62 -3.04 -1.84
N LYS A 135 -5.91 -3.37 -1.92
CA LYS A 135 -6.99 -2.36 -1.92
C LYS A 135 -7.00 -1.51 -0.64
N LEU A 136 -6.73 -2.13 0.52
CA LEU A 136 -6.62 -1.40 1.79
C LEU A 136 -5.42 -0.46 1.81
N TYR A 137 -4.27 -0.84 1.25
CA TYR A 137 -3.12 0.08 1.11
C TYR A 137 -3.40 1.24 0.16
N ILE A 138 -4.04 0.99 -0.98
CA ILE A 138 -4.46 2.06 -1.91
C ILE A 138 -5.38 3.04 -1.17
N ARG A 139 -6.38 2.52 -0.44
CA ARG A 139 -7.29 3.37 0.32
C ARG A 139 -6.57 4.17 1.41
N ALA A 140 -5.56 3.58 2.06
CA ALA A 140 -4.75 4.28 3.06
C ALA A 140 -3.95 5.43 2.42
N ALA A 141 -3.41 5.21 1.22
CA ALA A 141 -2.74 6.25 0.44
C ALA A 141 -3.69 7.40 0.11
N ASP A 142 -4.89 7.13 -0.41
CA ASP A 142 -5.86 8.18 -0.77
C ASP A 142 -6.27 9.03 0.45
N VAL A 143 -6.37 8.40 1.63
CA VAL A 143 -6.70 9.09 2.88
C VAL A 143 -5.62 10.09 3.27
N VAL A 144 -4.34 9.72 3.16
CA VAL A 144 -3.25 10.64 3.54
C VAL A 144 -2.91 11.64 2.44
N ASP A 145 -3.14 11.29 1.17
CA ASP A 145 -2.90 12.16 0.01
C ASP A 145 -3.84 13.38 0.04
N THR A 146 -5.07 13.20 0.53
CA THR A 146 -6.04 14.29 0.74
C THR A 146 -5.51 15.38 1.71
N GLU A 147 -4.57 15.03 2.59
CA GLU A 147 -3.98 15.92 3.60
C GLU A 147 -2.63 16.51 3.14
N GLU A 148 -2.27 16.40 1.85
CA GLU A 148 -1.03 16.90 1.25
C GLU A 148 0.25 16.39 1.94
N ARG A 149 0.26 15.10 2.32
CA ARG A 149 1.41 14.43 2.95
C ARG A 149 2.07 13.44 1.99
N PRO A 150 2.96 13.92 1.10
CA PRO A 150 3.52 13.08 0.04
C PRO A 150 4.36 11.91 0.58
N ARG A 151 5.05 12.06 1.71
CA ARG A 151 5.86 10.97 2.28
C ARG A 151 5.01 9.81 2.77
N ASP A 152 3.92 10.10 3.47
CA ASP A 152 2.99 9.09 3.97
C ASP A 152 2.27 8.40 2.80
N ALA A 153 1.85 9.18 1.79
CA ALA A 153 1.22 8.66 0.57
C ALA A 153 2.16 7.71 -0.18
N ALA A 154 3.42 8.13 -0.39
CA ALA A 154 4.44 7.31 -1.03
C ALA A 154 4.66 5.97 -0.30
N GLU A 155 4.68 5.97 1.04
CA GLU A 155 4.86 4.73 1.81
C GLU A 155 3.73 3.72 1.55
N TYR A 156 2.48 4.17 1.56
CA TYR A 156 1.32 3.28 1.32
C TYR A 156 1.22 2.83 -0.14
N ILE A 157 1.51 3.71 -1.09
CA ILE A 157 1.55 3.35 -2.51
C ILE A 157 2.65 2.31 -2.76
N GLY A 158 3.83 2.48 -2.18
CA GLY A 158 4.90 1.49 -2.30
C GLY A 158 4.51 0.12 -1.70
N LYS A 159 3.71 0.07 -0.63
CA LYS A 159 3.16 -1.20 -0.11
C LYS A 159 2.17 -1.83 -1.09
N ALA A 160 1.32 -1.01 -1.74
CA ALA A 160 0.43 -1.48 -2.79
C ALA A 160 1.20 -2.01 -4.02
N ALA A 161 2.21 -1.27 -4.50
CA ALA A 161 3.05 -1.66 -5.62
C ALA A 161 3.76 -3.02 -5.39
N ARG A 162 4.37 -3.22 -4.21
CA ARG A 162 4.98 -4.51 -3.84
C ARG A 162 3.95 -5.65 -3.82
N SER A 163 2.73 -5.36 -3.41
CA SER A 163 1.63 -6.34 -3.43
C SER A 163 1.23 -6.68 -4.87
N MET A 164 1.12 -5.68 -5.75
CA MET A 164 0.85 -5.87 -7.18
C MET A 164 1.93 -6.71 -7.88
N VAL A 165 3.20 -6.48 -7.57
CA VAL A 165 4.32 -7.31 -8.08
C VAL A 165 4.17 -8.77 -7.63
N THR A 166 3.83 -8.99 -6.36
CA THR A 166 3.63 -10.35 -5.83
C THR A 166 2.42 -11.04 -6.49
N LEU A 167 1.41 -10.26 -6.88
CA LEU A 167 0.23 -10.71 -7.62
C LEU A 167 0.45 -10.81 -9.14
N LYS A 168 1.66 -10.50 -9.63
CA LYS A 168 2.02 -10.42 -11.06
C LYS A 168 1.16 -9.42 -11.87
N LYS A 169 0.59 -8.42 -11.22
CA LYS A 169 -0.11 -7.30 -11.88
C LYS A 169 0.90 -6.22 -12.25
N TYR A 170 1.77 -6.52 -13.20
CA TYR A 170 2.94 -5.69 -13.49
C TYR A 170 2.58 -4.32 -14.06
N GLU A 171 1.55 -4.21 -14.89
CA GLU A 171 1.06 -2.93 -15.42
C GLU A 171 0.56 -2.01 -14.30
N ASP A 172 -0.28 -2.54 -13.40
CA ASP A 172 -0.74 -1.82 -12.21
C ASP A 172 0.43 -1.42 -11.30
N ALA A 173 1.41 -2.32 -11.13
CA ALA A 173 2.61 -2.04 -10.34
C ALA A 173 3.43 -0.90 -10.96
N THR A 174 3.61 -0.87 -12.28
CA THR A 174 4.29 0.24 -12.99
C THR A 174 3.59 1.57 -12.72
N LYS A 175 2.25 1.63 -12.88
CA LYS A 175 1.46 2.83 -12.58
C LYS A 175 1.62 3.27 -11.11
N ALA A 176 1.58 2.31 -10.19
CA ALA A 176 1.74 2.59 -8.76
C ALA A 176 3.16 3.09 -8.41
N ILE A 177 4.21 2.51 -8.99
CA ILE A 177 5.60 2.94 -8.77
C ILE A 177 5.81 4.35 -9.31
N LEU A 178 5.31 4.67 -10.51
CA LEU A 178 5.38 6.03 -11.05
C LEU A 178 4.65 7.04 -10.16
N LYS A 179 3.47 6.68 -9.62
CA LYS A 179 2.78 7.51 -8.63
C LYS A 179 3.61 7.70 -7.35
N GLU A 180 4.22 6.63 -6.83
CA GLU A 180 5.14 6.69 -5.68
C GLU A 180 6.32 7.63 -5.95
N MET A 181 6.91 7.56 -7.14
CA MET A 181 8.00 8.45 -7.56
C MET A 181 7.57 9.91 -7.57
N GLY A 182 6.39 10.23 -8.13
CA GLY A 182 5.84 11.58 -8.09
C GLY A 182 5.77 12.14 -6.67
N HIS A 183 5.30 11.34 -5.70
CA HIS A 183 5.27 11.76 -4.30
C HIS A 183 6.66 11.91 -3.66
N HIS A 184 7.62 11.01 -3.96
CA HIS A 184 8.99 11.16 -3.45
C HIS A 184 9.69 12.38 -4.04
N GLN A 185 9.39 12.76 -5.29
CA GLN A 185 9.88 13.97 -5.92
C GLN A 185 9.36 15.21 -5.17
N THR A 186 8.04 15.32 -4.98
CA THR A 186 7.44 16.41 -4.18
C THR A 186 8.00 16.48 -2.76
N ALA A 187 8.35 15.32 -2.18
CA ALA A 187 8.92 15.24 -0.84
C ALA A 187 10.44 15.55 -0.77
N GLY A 188 11.13 15.68 -1.91
CA GLY A 188 12.58 15.87 -2.01
C GLY A 188 13.41 14.64 -1.61
N ASN A 189 12.89 13.44 -1.81
CA ASN A 189 13.51 12.19 -1.34
C ASN A 189 14.26 11.43 -2.47
N THR A 190 15.40 11.97 -2.90
CA THR A 190 16.22 11.39 -3.99
C THR A 190 16.63 9.93 -3.77
N PRO A 191 17.07 9.50 -2.57
CA PRO A 191 17.45 8.09 -2.35
C PRO A 191 16.28 7.11 -2.41
N ALA A 192 15.03 7.57 -2.29
CA ALA A 192 13.87 6.71 -2.53
C ALA A 192 13.52 6.68 -4.02
N LEU A 193 13.71 7.78 -4.75
CA LEU A 193 13.54 7.83 -6.21
C LEU A 193 14.47 6.84 -6.91
N GLY A 194 15.76 6.80 -6.59
CA GLY A 194 16.71 5.83 -7.18
C GLY A 194 16.24 4.38 -7.01
N ARG A 195 15.83 4.01 -5.78
CA ARG A 195 15.24 2.69 -5.49
C ARG A 195 13.94 2.41 -6.24
N CYS A 196 13.08 3.40 -6.40
CA CYS A 196 11.85 3.26 -7.19
C CYS A 196 12.18 3.07 -8.68
N THR A 197 13.17 3.78 -9.21
CA THR A 197 13.66 3.61 -10.59
C THR A 197 14.13 2.18 -10.83
N VAL A 198 14.91 1.61 -9.91
CA VAL A 198 15.33 0.21 -10.04
C VAL A 198 14.12 -0.73 -10.00
N ALA A 199 13.18 -0.53 -9.07
CA ALA A 199 11.97 -1.33 -9.01
C ALA A 199 11.13 -1.23 -10.31
N LEU A 200 11.00 -0.03 -10.86
CA LEU A 200 10.30 0.24 -12.11
C LEU A 200 10.92 -0.53 -13.27
N VAL A 201 12.24 -0.43 -13.46
CA VAL A 201 12.95 -1.14 -14.53
C VAL A 201 12.78 -2.66 -14.38
N LEU A 202 12.90 -3.21 -13.17
CA LEU A 202 12.70 -4.64 -12.93
C LEU A 202 11.26 -5.09 -13.25
N VAL A 203 10.25 -4.28 -12.93
CA VAL A 203 8.84 -4.57 -13.24
C VAL A 203 8.56 -4.53 -14.73
N VAL A 204 9.12 -3.57 -15.46
CA VAL A 204 8.96 -3.47 -16.92
C VAL A 204 9.70 -4.61 -17.64
N LEU A 205 10.90 -4.99 -17.17
CA LEU A 205 11.58 -6.18 -17.68
C LEU A 205 10.78 -7.47 -17.45
N ALA A 206 10.03 -7.56 -16.34
CA ALA A 206 9.14 -8.69 -16.08
C ALA A 206 7.92 -8.76 -17.02
N GLN A 207 7.61 -7.65 -17.71
CA GLN A 207 6.62 -7.60 -18.80
C GLN A 207 7.23 -7.99 -20.16
N GLU A 208 8.52 -8.36 -20.18
CA GLU A 208 9.29 -8.69 -21.39
C GLU A 208 9.47 -7.50 -22.36
N ASP A 209 9.27 -6.26 -21.87
CA ASP A 209 9.48 -5.03 -22.64
C ASP A 209 10.84 -4.39 -22.31
N VAL A 210 11.88 -4.85 -23.00
CA VAL A 210 13.25 -4.33 -22.83
C VAL A 210 13.36 -2.88 -23.31
N ILE A 211 12.58 -2.48 -24.32
CA ILE A 211 12.63 -1.13 -24.91
C ILE A 211 12.08 -0.13 -23.91
N GLU A 212 10.92 -0.41 -23.32
CA GLU A 212 10.33 0.45 -22.31
C GLU A 212 11.20 0.47 -21.03
N ALA A 213 11.77 -0.67 -20.63
CA ALA A 213 12.69 -0.72 -19.49
C ALA A 213 13.91 0.19 -19.68
N LYS A 214 14.48 0.22 -20.89
CA LYS A 214 15.57 1.14 -21.24
C LYS A 214 15.12 2.59 -21.20
N LYS A 215 13.96 2.91 -21.77
CA LYS A 215 13.39 4.28 -21.72
C LYS A 215 13.20 4.75 -20.27
N MET A 216 12.68 3.89 -19.39
CA MET A 216 12.54 4.20 -17.96
C MET A 216 13.89 4.46 -17.30
N PHE A 217 14.92 3.66 -17.62
CA PHE A 217 16.28 3.88 -17.10
C PHE A 217 16.90 5.17 -17.62
N GLU A 218 16.74 5.51 -18.89
CA GLU A 218 17.24 6.77 -19.45
C GLU A 218 16.54 7.99 -18.83
N GLN A 219 15.23 7.89 -18.57
CA GLN A 219 14.42 8.98 -18.02
C GLN A 219 14.65 9.23 -16.52
N TRP A 220 14.95 8.18 -15.75
CA TRP A 220 15.01 8.24 -14.29
C TRP A 220 16.37 7.84 -13.69
N GLY A 221 17.30 7.34 -14.51
CA GLY A 221 18.61 6.89 -14.07
C GLY A 221 19.48 7.97 -13.43
N SER A 222 19.23 9.25 -13.72
CA SER A 222 19.90 10.38 -13.05
C SER A 222 19.58 10.49 -11.55
N THR A 223 18.47 9.89 -11.12
CA THR A 223 18.07 9.84 -9.70
C THR A 223 18.74 8.71 -8.93
N CYS A 224 19.38 7.78 -9.64
CA CYS A 224 20.01 6.60 -9.07
C CYS A 224 21.44 6.91 -8.59
N ASP A 225 21.90 6.14 -7.59
CA ASP A 225 23.31 6.18 -7.19
C ASP A 225 24.21 5.36 -8.13
N SER A 226 25.53 5.41 -7.90
CA SER A 226 26.49 4.72 -8.77
C SER A 226 26.36 3.19 -8.75
N GLU A 227 25.93 2.58 -7.63
CA GLU A 227 25.76 1.13 -7.52
C GLU A 227 24.47 0.67 -8.24
N GLU A 228 23.41 1.46 -8.10
CA GLU A 228 22.14 1.31 -8.81
C GLU A 228 22.34 1.43 -10.32
N ILE A 229 23.00 2.49 -10.79
CA ILE A 229 23.29 2.73 -12.21
C ILE A 229 24.13 1.59 -12.78
N TYR A 230 25.17 1.14 -12.07
CA TYR A 230 26.02 0.05 -12.52
C TYR A 230 25.21 -1.24 -12.69
N SER A 231 24.40 -1.60 -11.69
CA SER A 231 23.58 -2.81 -11.75
C SER A 231 22.57 -2.76 -12.90
N LEU A 232 21.84 -1.64 -13.05
CA LEU A 232 20.87 -1.46 -14.12
C LEU A 232 21.50 -1.46 -15.50
N SER A 233 22.67 -0.83 -15.66
CA SER A 233 23.40 -0.79 -16.92
C SER A 233 23.82 -2.20 -17.37
N GLN A 234 24.31 -3.03 -16.45
CA GLN A 234 24.64 -4.44 -16.77
C GLN A 234 23.40 -5.23 -17.19
N ILE A 235 22.27 -5.05 -16.50
CA ILE A 235 21.02 -5.75 -16.81
C ILE A 235 20.55 -5.36 -18.23
N ILE A 236 20.42 -4.06 -18.49
CA ILE A 236 19.91 -3.56 -19.79
C ILE A 236 20.86 -3.97 -20.93
N GLN A 237 22.17 -3.74 -20.77
CA GLN A 237 23.15 -4.14 -21.78
C GLN A 237 23.10 -5.65 -22.05
N GLY A 238 22.93 -6.48 -21.01
CA GLY A 238 22.81 -7.92 -21.18
C GLY A 238 21.56 -8.33 -21.97
N TYR A 239 20.43 -7.63 -21.81
CA TYR A 239 19.26 -7.86 -22.65
C TYR A 239 19.44 -7.35 -24.09
N GLU A 240 20.11 -6.22 -24.29
CA GLU A 240 20.39 -5.66 -25.64
C GLU A 240 21.39 -6.51 -26.44
N GLU A 241 22.41 -7.05 -25.76
CA GLU A 241 23.46 -7.88 -26.35
C GLU A 241 23.11 -9.38 -26.33
N ASP A 242 21.92 -9.73 -25.83
CA ASP A 242 21.45 -11.12 -25.77
C ASP A 242 22.38 -12.03 -24.90
N ASP A 243 23.06 -11.44 -23.91
CA ASP A 243 24.02 -12.07 -23.00
C ASP A 243 23.38 -12.41 -21.63
N PRO A 244 23.00 -13.68 -21.40
CA PRO A 244 22.36 -14.08 -20.14
C PRO A 244 23.29 -14.05 -18.92
N ASP A 245 24.60 -14.14 -19.10
CA ASP A 245 25.54 -14.13 -17.98
C ASP A 245 25.75 -12.70 -17.46
N LEU A 246 25.73 -11.71 -18.36
CA LEU A 246 25.74 -10.29 -17.99
C LEU A 246 24.46 -9.90 -17.22
N VAL A 247 23.30 -10.36 -17.68
CA VAL A 247 22.02 -10.14 -16.97
C VAL A 247 22.05 -10.78 -15.58
N LYS A 248 22.47 -12.05 -15.47
CA LYS A 248 22.61 -12.72 -14.16
C LYS A 248 23.54 -11.97 -13.23
N GLN A 249 24.67 -11.47 -13.73
CA GLN A 249 25.63 -10.72 -12.93
C GLN A 249 24.95 -9.49 -12.32
N GLY A 250 24.26 -8.68 -13.13
CA GLY A 250 23.54 -7.50 -12.67
C GLY A 250 22.43 -7.82 -11.66
N LEU A 251 21.60 -8.82 -11.94
CA LEU A 251 20.52 -9.27 -11.04
C LEU A 251 21.04 -9.89 -9.72
N SER A 252 22.28 -10.38 -9.73
CA SER A 252 22.94 -10.97 -8.56
C SER A 252 23.65 -9.94 -7.66
N SER A 253 23.60 -8.66 -8.00
CA SER A 253 24.29 -7.61 -7.25
C SER A 253 23.79 -7.54 -5.79
N SER A 254 24.67 -7.10 -4.89
CA SER A 254 24.35 -6.97 -3.46
C SER A 254 23.15 -6.05 -3.27
N PHE A 255 23.12 -4.95 -4.01
CA PHE A 255 22.02 -4.00 -4.03
C PHE A 255 20.67 -4.67 -4.36
N ILE A 256 20.55 -5.33 -5.53
CA ILE A 256 19.29 -5.95 -5.98
C ILE A 256 18.80 -7.01 -4.98
N ARG A 257 19.72 -7.78 -4.39
CA ARG A 257 19.39 -8.79 -3.38
C ARG A 257 18.93 -8.19 -2.04
N SER A 258 19.37 -6.97 -1.74
CA SER A 258 19.01 -6.25 -0.51
C SER A 258 17.74 -5.41 -0.64
N MET A 259 17.17 -5.30 -1.85
CA MET A 259 15.88 -4.65 -2.07
C MET A 259 14.75 -5.36 -1.32
N ASP A 260 13.58 -4.72 -1.30
CA ASP A 260 12.39 -5.35 -0.75
C ASP A 260 12.17 -6.75 -1.33
N VAL A 261 11.71 -7.66 -0.47
CA VAL A 261 11.55 -9.09 -0.77
C VAL A 261 10.72 -9.33 -2.04
N ALA A 262 9.72 -8.48 -2.34
CA ALA A 262 8.93 -8.60 -3.56
C ALA A 262 9.79 -8.38 -4.82
N TYR A 263 10.58 -7.30 -4.84
CA TYR A 263 11.45 -6.97 -5.97
C TYR A 263 12.66 -7.91 -6.07
N ALA A 264 13.24 -8.34 -4.95
CA ALA A 264 14.32 -9.31 -4.94
C ALA A 264 13.88 -10.72 -5.38
N LYS A 265 12.59 -11.07 -5.19
CA LYS A 265 11.98 -12.27 -5.80
C LYS A 265 11.78 -12.07 -7.29
N LEU A 266 11.18 -10.94 -7.69
CA LEU A 266 10.97 -10.59 -9.09
C LEU A 266 12.28 -10.69 -9.90
N ALA A 267 13.34 -10.05 -9.42
CA ALA A 267 14.65 -10.06 -10.06
C ALA A 267 15.24 -11.48 -10.23
N ARG A 268 14.93 -12.42 -9.35
CA ARG A 268 15.38 -13.81 -9.47
C ARG A 268 14.55 -14.62 -10.47
N ASP A 269 13.29 -14.24 -10.66
CA ASP A 269 12.33 -14.94 -11.50
C ASP A 269 12.28 -14.36 -12.92
N LEU A 270 13.06 -13.31 -13.22
CA LEU A 270 13.14 -12.71 -14.55
C LEU A 270 13.64 -13.70 -15.62
N SER A 271 12.98 -13.65 -16.78
CA SER A 271 13.38 -14.40 -17.97
C SER A 271 14.73 -13.91 -18.48
N LEU A 272 15.69 -14.83 -18.65
CA LEU A 272 17.00 -14.50 -19.20
C LEU A 272 16.98 -14.56 -20.74
N PRO A 273 17.74 -13.70 -21.43
CA PRO A 273 17.84 -13.76 -22.88
C PRO A 273 18.40 -15.12 -23.34
N ASN A 274 17.85 -15.68 -24.41
CA ASN A 274 18.31 -16.91 -25.08
C ASN A 274 18.37 -18.22 -24.28
N VAL A 275 17.75 -18.32 -23.09
CA VAL A 275 17.70 -19.60 -22.33
C VAL A 275 16.65 -20.59 -22.89
N THR A 276 15.84 -20.17 -23.86
CA THR A 276 14.69 -20.93 -24.41
C THR A 276 15.02 -22.07 -25.38
N GLN A 277 16.26 -22.58 -25.47
CA GLN A 277 16.59 -23.77 -26.29
C GLN A 277 17.18 -24.97 -25.54
N ALA A 278 17.19 -24.98 -24.20
CA ALA A 278 17.70 -26.13 -23.44
C ALA A 278 16.81 -26.47 -22.24
N THR A 279 15.52 -26.79 -22.47
CA THR A 279 14.73 -27.79 -21.70
C THR A 279 13.24 -27.74 -22.09
N SER A 280 12.92 -28.20 -23.29
CA SER A 280 11.57 -28.72 -23.57
C SER A 280 11.66 -29.73 -24.71
N SER A 281 11.90 -30.98 -24.35
CA SER A 281 11.65 -32.11 -25.25
C SER A 281 10.15 -32.15 -25.59
N GLU A 282 9.86 -31.94 -26.86
CA GLU A 282 8.57 -32.07 -27.53
C GLU A 282 7.76 -33.32 -27.14
N LYS A 283 6.43 -33.14 -27.13
CA LYS A 283 5.51 -34.05 -27.81
C LYS A 283 4.52 -33.22 -28.66
N PRO A 284 4.31 -33.57 -29.94
CA PRO A 284 3.41 -32.83 -30.84
C PRO A 284 1.97 -33.35 -30.82
N ASP A 285 1.10 -32.53 -31.42
CA ASP A 285 -0.26 -32.75 -31.92
C ASP A 285 -1.46 -32.53 -30.97
N LYS A 286 -2.21 -31.46 -31.22
CA LYS A 286 -3.35 -31.47 -32.17
C LYS A 286 -3.85 -30.06 -32.51
N VAL A 287 -4.08 -29.86 -33.81
CA VAL A 287 -4.65 -28.68 -34.47
C VAL A 287 -6.19 -28.72 -34.39
N GLU A 288 -6.84 -27.60 -34.04
CA GLU A 288 -8.21 -27.23 -34.45
C GLU A 288 -8.47 -25.71 -34.22
N PRO A 289 -9.48 -25.07 -34.84
CA PRO A 289 -9.31 -23.90 -35.72
C PRO A 289 -9.65 -22.54 -35.05
N PRO A 290 -9.43 -21.40 -35.74
CA PRO A 290 -9.49 -20.08 -35.13
C PRO A 290 -10.92 -19.61 -34.89
N ILE A 291 -11.19 -19.10 -33.67
CA ILE A 291 -12.40 -18.37 -33.36
C ILE A 291 -12.10 -16.87 -33.45
N VAL A 292 -12.97 -16.22 -34.23
CA VAL A 292 -13.05 -14.83 -34.63
C VAL A 292 -12.92 -13.85 -33.46
N GLN A 293 -12.04 -12.86 -33.61
CA GLN A 293 -11.94 -11.66 -32.78
C GLN A 293 -13.18 -10.77 -32.94
N SER A 294 -13.62 -10.17 -31.83
CA SER A 294 -14.43 -8.96 -31.83
C SER A 294 -13.78 -7.92 -30.90
N PRO A 295 -13.82 -6.62 -31.25
CA PRO A 295 -13.00 -5.57 -30.64
C PRO A 295 -13.73 -4.89 -29.48
N ILE A 296 -13.03 -4.67 -28.36
CA ILE A 296 -13.47 -3.83 -27.23
C ILE A 296 -12.19 -3.15 -26.70
N GLU A 297 -11.89 -1.95 -27.19
CA GLU A 297 -12.13 -0.61 -26.60
C GLU A 297 -10.85 -0.07 -25.95
N GLU A 298 -10.16 0.76 -26.74
CA GLU A 298 -9.05 1.64 -26.38
C GLU A 298 -9.58 2.74 -25.43
N ASP A 299 -9.28 2.66 -24.13
CA ASP A 299 -9.44 3.82 -23.23
C ASP A 299 -8.46 3.82 -22.02
N GLU A 300 -7.58 2.82 -21.87
CA GLU A 300 -6.64 2.73 -20.74
C GLU A 300 -5.26 3.37 -21.00
N ASP A 301 -4.87 3.58 -22.26
CA ASP A 301 -3.57 4.19 -22.63
C ASP A 301 -3.46 5.69 -22.25
N ASN A 302 -4.60 6.36 -21.99
CA ASN A 302 -4.63 7.79 -21.71
C ASN A 302 -4.21 8.14 -20.28
N GLU A 303 -4.22 7.18 -19.34
CA GLU A 303 -3.92 7.48 -17.93
C GLU A 303 -2.40 7.52 -17.65
N LEU A 304 -1.62 6.63 -18.27
CA LEU A 304 -0.16 6.65 -18.20
C LEU A 304 0.40 7.95 -18.79
N ASP A 305 -0.05 8.31 -20.00
CA ASP A 305 0.36 9.55 -20.67
C ASP A 305 0.01 10.80 -19.85
N ARG A 306 -1.13 10.80 -19.14
CA ARG A 306 -1.53 11.91 -18.25
C ARG A 306 -0.67 11.98 -17.00
N LEU A 307 -0.35 10.83 -16.39
CA LEU A 307 0.56 10.76 -15.25
C LEU A 307 1.97 11.22 -15.65
N GLU A 308 2.47 10.74 -16.79
CA GLU A 308 3.74 11.17 -17.38
C GLU A 308 3.76 12.68 -17.68
N ALA A 309 2.72 13.22 -18.31
CA ALA A 309 2.60 14.64 -18.60
C ALA A 309 2.56 15.49 -17.31
N LYS A 310 1.83 15.03 -16.27
CA LYS A 310 1.76 15.73 -14.99
C LYS A 310 3.10 15.71 -14.25
N MET A 311 3.85 14.61 -14.33
CA MET A 311 5.20 14.51 -13.75
C MET A 311 6.22 15.36 -14.51
N ASN A 312 6.18 15.35 -15.85
CA ASN A 312 7.05 16.20 -16.67
C ASN A 312 6.78 17.69 -16.42
N ALA A 313 5.52 18.08 -16.20
CA ALA A 313 5.17 19.44 -15.82
C ALA A 313 5.71 19.84 -14.42
N MET A 314 5.70 18.93 -13.45
CA MET A 314 6.31 19.19 -12.13
C MET A 314 7.84 19.34 -12.23
N ARG A 315 8.51 18.53 -13.04
CA ARG A 315 9.97 18.65 -13.27
C ARG A 315 10.34 20.00 -13.88
N ALA A 316 9.62 20.45 -14.90
CA ALA A 316 9.87 21.75 -15.51
C ALA A 316 9.73 22.90 -14.50
N GLN A 317 8.83 22.79 -13.52
CA GLN A 317 8.68 23.78 -12.45
C GLN A 317 9.83 23.74 -11.42
N GLU A 318 10.38 22.56 -11.11
CA GLU A 318 11.54 22.42 -10.25
C GLU A 318 12.83 22.93 -10.92
N GLU A 319 13.00 22.71 -12.23
CA GLU A 319 14.13 23.24 -13.00
C GLU A 319 14.12 24.77 -13.02
N ILE A 320 12.96 25.39 -13.30
CA ILE A 320 12.79 26.86 -13.24
C ILE A 320 13.09 27.39 -11.83
N GLY A 321 12.59 26.72 -10.78
CA GLY A 321 12.81 27.13 -9.40
C GLY A 321 14.26 26.95 -8.90
N ASN A 322 15.03 26.05 -9.51
CA ASN A 322 16.45 25.88 -9.21
C ASN A 322 17.33 26.86 -10.00
N GLU A 323 16.96 27.21 -11.23
CA GLU A 323 17.60 28.29 -11.99
C GLU A 323 17.43 29.63 -11.28
N GLU A 324 16.22 29.99 -10.83
CA GLU A 324 15.97 31.24 -10.09
C GLU A 324 16.77 31.34 -8.78
N LYS A 325 16.99 30.20 -8.10
CA LYS A 325 17.81 30.12 -6.87
C LYS A 325 19.31 30.21 -7.13
N ASN A 326 19.78 29.78 -8.30
CA ASN A 326 21.17 29.96 -8.69
C ASN A 326 21.45 31.41 -9.09
N TYR A 327 20.53 32.05 -9.83
CA TYR A 327 20.63 33.48 -10.15
C TYR A 327 20.70 34.35 -8.89
N THR A 328 19.85 34.11 -7.90
CA THR A 328 19.87 34.89 -6.65
C THR A 328 21.13 34.66 -5.82
N LYS A 329 21.77 33.49 -5.89
CA LYS A 329 23.05 33.24 -5.21
C LYS A 329 24.23 33.87 -5.91
N GLU A 330 24.25 33.86 -7.25
CA GLU A 330 25.29 34.52 -8.04
C GLU A 330 25.22 36.05 -7.86
N ASP A 331 24.03 36.62 -7.81
CA ASP A 331 23.83 38.06 -7.54
C ASP A 331 24.26 38.45 -6.11
N GLU A 332 24.00 37.61 -5.10
CA GLU A 332 24.43 37.83 -3.71
C GLU A 332 25.96 37.69 -3.54
N GLU A 333 26.61 36.79 -4.28
CA GLU A 333 28.08 36.62 -4.29
C GLU A 333 28.79 37.76 -5.04
N GLU A 334 28.20 38.33 -6.10
CA GLU A 334 28.73 39.50 -6.80
C GLU A 334 28.61 40.78 -5.95
N GLU A 335 27.51 41.01 -5.23
CA GLU A 335 27.38 42.17 -4.32
C GLU A 335 28.36 42.10 -3.13
N GLU A 336 28.73 40.92 -2.64
CA GLU A 336 29.67 40.76 -1.53
C GLU A 336 31.15 40.98 -1.94
N LEU A 337 31.45 40.84 -3.25
CA LEU A 337 32.78 41.09 -3.81
C LEU A 337 33.05 42.57 -4.10
N ASP A 338 32.01 43.37 -4.36
CA ASP A 338 32.12 44.82 -4.59
C ASP A 338 32.22 45.66 -3.29
N LEU A 339 32.08 45.02 -2.13
CA LEU A 339 32.13 45.65 -0.79
C LEU A 339 33.46 45.43 -0.02
N LYS A 340 34.50 44.86 -0.65
CA LYS A 340 35.85 44.66 -0.05
C LYS A 340 36.94 45.47 -0.76
#